data_AF-A0A9D1U7C9-F1
#
_entry.id   AF-A0A9D1U7C9-F1
#
_cell.length_a   1.000
_cell.length_b   1.000
_cell.length_c   1.000
_cell.angle_alpha   90.00
_cell.angle_beta   90.00
_cell.angle_gamma   90.00
#
_symmetry.space_group_name_H-M   'P 1'
#
loop_
_entity.id
_entity.type
_entity.pdbx_description
1 polymer ?
#
loop_
_entity_poly.entity_id
_entity_poly.type
_entity_poly.pdbx_seq_one_letter_code
_entity_poly.pdbx_strand_id
1 'polypeptide(L)'
;MRYTIFTAFGWSFARPARRDRRRQDWARARPFTGRDAPTACTESRRKGMVCMERLYLDAPPVKNPRKVLQVVAIIVLNLFIIALLPSDQTVDALSKLGSTGSEVRQIQTKLINWGYLNDKADGIYGTKTRNAVIAFQRKNGLTADGIAGPATLRAMGIFNSSTGSSAQSGGQSDLNLLARLISAEARGESYTGQVAVGAVVLNRVEHPSFPDTIAGVIYQSGAFSCLYDGQFDQPVAESAYRAAQDAMNGWDPSGGAIYYYNPQTATNQWIRSRPVIAQIGKHVFCS
;
A
#
# COMPACT_ATOMS: atom_id res chain seq x y z
N MET A 1 20.60 -35.68 -27.80
CA MET A 1 21.87 -34.94 -27.66
C MET A 1 21.76 -34.05 -26.43
N ARG A 2 22.56 -34.34 -25.40
CA ARG A 2 22.66 -33.60 -24.14
C ARG A 2 23.76 -32.56 -24.28
N TYR A 3 23.56 -31.34 -23.77
CA TYR A 3 24.69 -30.52 -23.30
C TYR A 3 24.34 -29.84 -21.98
N THR A 4 25.15 -30.19 -20.99
CA THR A 4 25.22 -29.69 -19.62
C THR A 4 26.49 -28.86 -19.56
N ILE A 5 26.46 -27.64 -19.04
CA ILE A 5 27.69 -26.89 -18.72
C ILE A 5 27.60 -26.38 -17.28
N PHE A 6 28.46 -26.99 -16.45
CA PHE A 6 28.95 -26.54 -15.16
C PHE A 6 30.09 -25.54 -15.39
N THR A 7 30.18 -24.48 -14.57
CA THR A 7 31.49 -23.96 -14.11
C THR A 7 31.33 -23.33 -12.73
N ALA A 8 32.03 -23.94 -11.78
CA ALA A 8 32.27 -23.47 -10.42
C ALA A 8 33.58 -22.66 -10.38
N PHE A 9 33.65 -21.65 -9.52
CA PHE A 9 34.92 -21.10 -9.03
C PHE A 9 34.72 -20.72 -7.56
N GLY A 10 35.28 -21.54 -6.65
CA GLY A 10 35.57 -21.13 -5.29
C GLY A 10 37.01 -20.61 -5.22
N TRP A 11 37.33 -19.80 -4.22
CA TRP A 11 38.67 -19.63 -3.64
C TRP A 11 38.53 -19.47 -2.13
N SER A 12 39.55 -19.95 -1.43
CA SER A 12 39.61 -20.29 0.00
C SER A 12 40.76 -19.53 0.69
N PHE A 13 40.77 -19.58 2.04
CA PHE A 13 41.75 -19.08 3.02
C PHE A 13 41.72 -17.56 3.31
N ALA A 14 41.76 -17.08 4.56
CA ALA A 14 42.59 -17.54 5.68
C ALA A 14 41.94 -17.36 7.08
N ARG A 15 42.42 -18.19 8.03
CA ARG A 15 42.13 -18.17 9.48
C ARG A 15 42.86 -17.02 10.19
N PRO A 16 42.43 -16.66 11.43
CA PRO A 16 43.43 -16.55 12.49
C PRO A 16 43.04 -17.18 13.84
N ALA A 17 44.09 -17.76 14.45
CA ALA A 17 44.47 -17.82 15.85
C ALA A 17 43.49 -18.32 16.94
N ARG A 18 43.84 -19.50 17.48
CA ARG A 18 43.55 -19.95 18.86
C ARG A 18 44.09 -18.93 19.87
N ARG A 19 43.31 -18.63 20.91
CA ARG A 19 43.85 -18.15 22.19
C ARG A 19 43.18 -18.90 23.33
N ASP A 20 44.03 -19.58 24.09
CA ASP A 20 43.73 -20.41 25.26
C ASP A 20 42.83 -19.69 26.27
N ARG A 21 41.72 -20.34 26.63
CA ARG A 21 40.99 -20.05 27.86
C ARG A 21 41.30 -21.18 28.85
N ARG A 22 42.44 -21.04 29.56
CA ARG A 22 42.71 -21.82 30.77
C ARG A 22 41.65 -21.46 31.81
N ARG A 23 40.75 -22.40 32.05
CA ARG A 23 39.91 -22.46 33.25
C ARG A 23 40.86 -22.51 34.45
N GLN A 24 40.67 -21.61 35.39
CA GLN A 24 41.29 -21.69 36.71
C GLN A 24 40.50 -22.69 37.52
N ASP A 25 41.12 -23.85 37.75
CA ASP A 25 40.69 -24.85 38.71
C ASP A 25 40.73 -24.21 40.11
N TRP A 26 39.57 -24.18 40.75
CA TRP A 26 39.45 -24.01 42.19
C TRP A 26 39.80 -25.34 42.87
N ALA A 27 40.35 -25.23 44.08
CA ALA A 27 40.67 -26.31 45.02
C ALA A 27 42.05 -26.97 44.90
N ARG A 28 43.03 -26.39 45.62
CA ARG A 28 43.83 -27.19 46.55
C ARG A 28 44.43 -26.33 47.67
N ALA A 29 43.92 -26.57 48.87
CA ALA A 29 44.49 -26.11 50.13
C ALA A 29 45.90 -26.67 50.34
N ARG A 30 46.80 -25.85 50.92
CA ARG A 30 47.95 -26.27 51.72
C ARG A 30 48.26 -25.23 52.81
N PRO A 31 48.87 -25.66 53.93
CA PRO A 31 48.55 -25.13 55.25
C PRO A 31 49.43 -23.97 55.70
N PHE A 32 48.83 -23.17 56.59
CA PHE A 32 49.46 -22.15 57.40
C PHE A 32 50.55 -22.75 58.30
N THR A 33 51.73 -22.14 58.31
CA THR A 33 52.71 -22.29 59.39
C THR A 33 53.08 -20.92 59.93
N GLY A 34 52.74 -20.69 61.19
CA GLY A 34 53.60 -19.95 62.12
C GLY A 34 53.32 -18.45 62.28
N ARG A 35 52.80 -18.13 63.47
CA ARG A 35 53.18 -16.98 64.31
C ARG A 35 52.93 -15.59 63.73
N ASP A 36 51.81 -14.99 64.13
CA ASP A 36 51.81 -13.96 65.19
C ASP A 36 50.38 -13.46 65.42
N ALA A 37 49.84 -13.78 66.61
CA ALA A 37 48.75 -13.04 67.22
C ALA A 37 49.39 -12.07 68.23
N PRO A 38 48.80 -10.90 68.53
CA PRO A 38 47.75 -10.94 69.55
C PRO A 38 46.63 -9.89 69.44
N THR A 39 45.53 -10.21 70.14
CA THR A 39 44.62 -9.31 70.88
C THR A 39 43.89 -8.17 70.17
N ALA A 40 42.57 -8.34 69.98
CA ALA A 40 41.57 -7.64 70.80
C ALA A 40 40.17 -8.21 70.56
N CYS A 41 39.53 -8.65 71.65
CA CYS A 41 38.11 -8.96 71.75
C CYS A 41 37.24 -7.69 71.73
N THR A 42 35.93 -7.93 71.65
CA THR A 42 34.76 -7.09 71.99
C THR A 42 34.04 -6.53 70.77
N GLU A 43 32.97 -7.17 70.31
CA GLU A 43 31.60 -7.15 70.86
C GLU A 43 30.79 -5.95 70.36
N SER A 44 29.69 -6.26 69.67
CA SER A 44 28.35 -5.68 69.88
C SER A 44 27.68 -5.10 68.63
N ARG A 45 26.62 -5.83 68.23
CA ARG A 45 25.31 -5.37 67.76
C ARG A 45 25.22 -3.92 67.25
N ARG A 46 24.77 -3.75 66.01
CA ARG A 46 23.45 -3.16 65.69
C ARG A 46 23.27 -2.96 64.18
N LYS A 47 22.08 -3.36 63.73
CA LYS A 47 21.30 -2.77 62.63
C LYS A 47 21.86 -2.99 61.22
N GLY A 48 21.25 -3.96 60.53
CA GLY A 48 21.14 -3.94 59.08
C GLY A 48 20.39 -2.68 58.63
N MET A 49 21.16 -1.63 58.34
CA MET A 49 20.81 -0.65 57.32
C MET A 49 21.62 -1.07 56.10
N VAL A 50 20.95 -1.68 55.13
CA VAL A 50 21.53 -1.84 53.79
C VAL A 50 21.71 -0.43 53.26
N CYS A 51 22.97 0.04 53.26
CA CYS A 51 23.36 1.22 52.50
C CYS A 51 23.00 0.94 51.04
N MET A 52 22.02 1.68 50.53
CA MET A 52 21.67 1.72 49.12
C MET A 52 22.80 2.47 48.40
N GLU A 53 23.89 1.75 48.16
CA GLU A 53 25.04 2.25 47.43
C GLU A 53 24.64 2.36 45.96
N ARG A 54 24.49 3.61 45.51
CA ARG A 54 24.27 3.98 44.11
C ARG A 54 25.32 3.26 43.24
N LEU A 55 24.88 2.27 42.46
CA LEU A 55 25.62 1.78 41.30
C LEU A 55 25.65 2.89 40.24
N TYR A 56 26.56 3.84 40.41
CA TYR A 56 26.94 4.77 39.36
C TYR A 56 27.98 4.02 38.50
N LEU A 57 27.60 3.67 37.26
CA LEU A 57 28.55 3.15 36.28
C LEU A 57 29.54 4.27 35.96
N ASP A 58 30.74 4.21 36.54
CA ASP A 58 31.85 5.08 36.17
C ASP A 58 32.27 4.77 34.73
N ALA A 59 31.83 5.62 33.79
CA ALA A 59 32.29 5.57 32.41
C ALA A 59 33.78 5.96 32.34
N PRO A 60 34.62 5.23 31.59
CA PRO A 60 36.06 5.50 31.55
C PRO A 60 36.37 6.90 30.99
N PRO A 61 37.42 7.58 31.50
CA PRO A 61 37.74 8.95 31.10
C PRO A 61 38.12 9.05 29.62
N VAL A 62 37.38 9.87 28.89
CA VAL A 62 37.55 10.06 27.45
C VAL A 62 38.71 11.02 27.19
N LYS A 63 39.77 10.51 26.57
CA LYS A 63 41.06 11.21 26.39
C LYS A 63 40.99 12.52 25.56
N ASN A 64 39.94 12.73 24.77
CA ASN A 64 39.75 13.95 23.95
C ASN A 64 38.25 14.26 23.77
N PRO A 65 37.59 14.93 24.75
CA PRO A 65 36.14 15.07 24.77
C PRO A 65 35.58 15.85 23.57
N ARG A 66 36.34 16.81 23.04
CA ARG A 66 35.96 17.60 21.85
C ARG A 66 35.91 16.75 20.57
N LYS A 67 36.83 15.81 20.40
CA LYS A 67 36.86 14.91 19.24
C LYS A 67 35.76 13.85 19.33
N VAL A 68 35.47 13.36 20.53
CA VAL A 68 34.38 12.41 20.76
C VAL A 68 33.02 13.05 20.53
N LEU A 69 32.82 14.30 20.96
CA LEU A 69 31.60 15.04 20.65
C LEU A 69 31.40 15.23 19.13
N GLN A 70 32.48 15.52 18.39
CA GLN A 70 32.43 15.64 16.93
C GLN A 70 32.06 14.32 16.24
N VAL A 71 32.64 13.20 16.68
CA VAL A 71 32.33 11.87 16.12
C VAL A 71 30.90 11.46 16.44
N VAL A 72 30.43 11.68 17.68
CA VAL A 72 29.04 11.40 18.07
C VAL A 72 28.07 12.27 17.25
N ALA A 73 28.37 13.56 17.05
CA ALA A 73 27.55 14.43 16.22
C ALA A 73 27.46 13.97 14.76
N ILE A 74 28.56 13.48 14.17
CA ILE A 74 28.56 12.93 12.81
C ILE A 74 27.73 11.64 12.71
N ILE A 75 27.81 10.76 13.72
CA ILE A 75 27.03 9.52 13.76
C ILE A 75 25.53 9.85 13.91
N VAL A 76 25.18 10.77 14.81
CA VAL A 76 23.79 11.22 15.00
C VAL A 76 23.26 11.89 13.74
N LEU A 77 24.07 12.71 13.06
CA LEU A 77 23.69 13.35 11.80
C LEU A 77 23.46 12.32 10.68
N ASN A 78 24.31 11.29 10.57
CA ASN A 78 24.12 10.22 9.58
C ASN A 78 22.88 9.36 9.89
N LEU A 79 22.63 9.06 11.17
CA LEU A 79 21.42 8.35 11.59
C LEU A 79 20.15 9.18 11.35
N PHE A 80 20.22 10.49 11.55
CA PHE A 80 19.13 11.41 11.26
C PHE A 80 18.86 11.52 9.75
N ILE A 81 19.89 11.53 8.91
CA ILE A 81 19.75 11.50 7.45
C ILE A 81 19.09 10.19 6.98
N ILE A 82 19.51 9.04 7.53
CA ILE A 82 18.88 7.74 7.22
C ILE A 82 17.42 7.70 7.67
N ALA A 83 17.09 8.32 8.81
CA ALA A 83 15.72 8.43 9.31
C ALA A 83 14.84 9.43 8.51
N LEU A 84 15.46 10.37 7.79
CA LEU A 84 14.79 11.31 6.88
C LEU A 84 14.62 10.76 5.46
N LEU A 85 15.18 9.59 5.15
CA LEU A 85 14.92 8.92 3.88
C LEU A 85 13.52 8.29 3.92
N PRO A 86 12.60 8.63 3.00
CA PRO A 86 11.35 7.90 2.88
C PRO A 86 11.67 6.43 2.54
N SER A 87 11.25 5.51 3.41
CA SER A 87 11.24 4.09 3.11
C SER A 87 9.99 3.78 2.29
N ASP A 88 10.09 3.99 0.97
CA ASP A 88 9.10 3.49 0.03
C ASP A 88 9.20 1.96 -0.03
N GLN A 89 8.56 1.29 0.94
CA GLN A 89 8.20 -0.12 0.84
C GLN A 89 6.69 -0.19 0.63
N THR A 90 6.24 0.31 -0.51
CA THR A 90 4.92 -0.07 -1.03
C THR A 90 5.03 -1.54 -1.46
N VAL A 91 4.50 -2.46 -0.64
CA VAL A 91 4.13 -3.80 -1.12
C VAL A 91 2.86 -3.66 -1.93
N ASP A 92 3.12 -3.23 -3.14
CA ASP A 92 2.23 -2.69 -4.13
C ASP A 92 1.67 -3.92 -4.88
N ALA A 93 0.34 -4.02 -4.99
CA ALA A 93 -0.41 -5.28 -5.20
C ALA A 93 0.25 -6.20 -6.24
N LEU A 94 0.76 -7.35 -5.77
CA LEU A 94 1.56 -8.28 -6.56
C LEU A 94 0.69 -9.45 -7.01
N SER A 95 -0.02 -9.29 -8.13
CA SER A 95 -0.75 -10.39 -8.75
C SER A 95 0.20 -11.31 -9.51
N LYS A 96 0.36 -12.55 -9.04
CA LYS A 96 1.30 -13.54 -9.57
C LYS A 96 0.60 -14.88 -9.84
N LEU A 97 1.35 -15.83 -10.39
CA LEU A 97 0.87 -17.19 -10.64
C LEU A 97 0.23 -17.80 -9.38
N GLY A 98 -1.03 -18.22 -9.51
CA GLY A 98 -1.84 -18.76 -8.41
C GLY A 98 -2.72 -17.73 -7.67
N SER A 99 -2.59 -16.43 -7.95
CA SER A 99 -3.51 -15.41 -7.43
C SER A 99 -4.92 -15.61 -7.98
N THR A 100 -5.94 -15.33 -7.18
CA THR A 100 -7.35 -15.38 -7.59
C THR A 100 -8.09 -14.15 -7.08
N GLY A 101 -9.09 -13.65 -7.83
CA GLY A 101 -9.95 -12.57 -7.35
C GLY A 101 -10.40 -11.59 -8.42
N SER A 102 -11.08 -10.53 -7.98
CA SER A 102 -11.59 -9.46 -8.85
C SER A 102 -10.47 -8.74 -9.61
N GLU A 103 -9.32 -8.50 -8.97
CA GLU A 103 -8.13 -7.92 -9.59
C GLU A 103 -7.63 -8.76 -10.78
N VAL A 104 -7.52 -10.07 -10.58
CA VAL A 104 -7.09 -11.00 -11.62
C VAL A 104 -8.06 -11.01 -12.79
N ARG A 105 -9.36 -10.95 -12.50
CA ARG A 105 -10.40 -10.85 -13.53
C ARG A 105 -10.27 -9.54 -14.32
N GLN A 106 -9.99 -8.41 -13.68
CA GLN A 106 -9.75 -7.14 -14.38
C GLN A 106 -8.52 -7.19 -15.28
N ILE A 107 -7.41 -7.76 -14.78
CA ILE A 107 -6.18 -7.97 -15.56
C ILE A 107 -6.48 -8.83 -16.79
N GLN A 108 -7.17 -9.96 -16.60
CA GLN A 108 -7.56 -10.84 -17.70
C GLN A 108 -8.45 -10.12 -18.72
N THR A 109 -9.48 -9.38 -18.28
CA THR A 109 -10.37 -8.61 -19.18
C THR A 109 -9.60 -7.63 -20.06
N LYS A 110 -8.66 -6.88 -19.48
CA LYS A 110 -7.81 -5.96 -20.25
C LYS A 110 -6.93 -6.70 -21.26
N LEU A 111 -6.30 -7.80 -20.84
CA LEU A 111 -5.47 -8.62 -21.71
C LEU A 111 -6.27 -9.27 -22.86
N ILE A 112 -7.51 -9.66 -22.62
CA ILE A 112 -8.44 -10.17 -23.64
C ILE A 112 -8.76 -9.06 -24.64
N ASN A 113 -9.15 -7.87 -24.16
CA ASN A 113 -9.49 -6.73 -25.02
C ASN A 113 -8.32 -6.29 -25.92
N TRP A 114 -7.09 -6.45 -25.45
CA TRP A 114 -5.89 -6.14 -26.23
C TRP A 114 -5.35 -7.33 -27.05
N GLY A 115 -6.02 -8.49 -27.01
CA GLY A 115 -5.65 -9.66 -27.78
C GLY A 115 -4.42 -10.42 -27.27
N TYR A 116 -3.99 -10.19 -26.03
CA TYR A 116 -2.91 -10.97 -25.40
C TYR A 116 -3.39 -12.29 -24.79
N LEU A 117 -4.67 -12.39 -24.46
CA LEU A 117 -5.26 -13.57 -23.83
C LEU A 117 -6.52 -14.02 -24.58
N ASN A 118 -6.54 -15.27 -25.05
CA ASN A 118 -7.65 -15.87 -25.80
C ASN A 118 -8.42 -16.88 -24.93
N ASP A 119 -8.79 -16.47 -23.72
CA ASP A 119 -9.55 -17.28 -22.76
C ASP A 119 -10.55 -16.39 -22.01
N LYS A 120 -11.44 -17.00 -21.23
CA LYS A 120 -12.37 -16.27 -20.36
C LYS A 120 -11.66 -15.66 -19.15
N ALA A 121 -12.14 -14.50 -18.68
CA ALA A 121 -11.70 -13.91 -17.42
C ALA A 121 -12.31 -14.66 -16.22
N ASP A 122 -11.73 -15.81 -15.90
CA ASP A 122 -12.16 -16.68 -14.80
C ASP A 122 -11.72 -16.18 -13.41
N GLY A 123 -10.89 -15.15 -13.35
CA GLY A 123 -10.36 -14.60 -12.11
C GLY A 123 -9.24 -15.45 -11.52
N ILE A 124 -8.64 -16.36 -12.28
CA ILE A 124 -7.56 -17.25 -11.84
C ILE A 124 -6.28 -16.92 -12.62
N TYR A 125 -5.22 -16.58 -11.89
CA TYR A 125 -3.94 -16.20 -12.48
C TYR A 125 -3.14 -17.46 -12.82
N GLY A 126 -3.52 -18.10 -13.92
CA GLY A 126 -2.87 -19.30 -14.44
C GLY A 126 -1.68 -19.01 -15.36
N THR A 127 -1.11 -20.08 -15.92
CA THR A 127 0.03 -20.02 -16.87
C THR A 127 -0.29 -19.20 -18.12
N LYS A 128 -1.54 -19.27 -18.61
CA LYS A 128 -1.99 -18.50 -19.76
C LYS A 128 -2.03 -17.00 -19.47
N THR A 129 -2.62 -16.60 -18.34
CA THR A 129 -2.65 -15.21 -17.85
C THR A 129 -1.23 -14.67 -17.68
N ARG A 130 -0.33 -15.46 -17.09
CA ARG A 130 1.09 -15.11 -16.95
C ARG A 130 1.76 -14.82 -18.29
N ASN A 131 1.57 -15.70 -19.28
CA ASN A 131 2.17 -15.51 -20.60
C ASN A 131 1.62 -14.26 -21.32
N ALA A 132 0.32 -13.98 -21.17
CA ALA A 132 -0.30 -12.77 -21.67
C ALA A 132 0.30 -11.51 -21.01
N VAL A 133 0.52 -11.53 -19.70
CA VAL A 133 1.19 -10.43 -18.97
C VAL A 133 2.63 -10.23 -19.44
N ILE A 134 3.39 -11.30 -19.66
CA ILE A 134 4.76 -11.21 -20.23
C ILE A 134 4.73 -10.53 -21.60
N ALA A 135 3.79 -10.90 -22.46
CA ALA A 135 3.66 -10.30 -23.78
C ALA A 135 3.33 -8.81 -23.69
N PHE A 136 2.41 -8.44 -22.81
CA PHE A 136 2.09 -7.05 -22.51
C PHE A 136 3.31 -6.28 -21.98
N GLN A 137 4.02 -6.84 -21.00
CA GLN A 137 5.21 -6.21 -20.41
C GLN A 137 6.29 -5.95 -21.45
N ARG A 138 6.58 -6.93 -22.30
CA ARG A 138 7.56 -6.77 -23.40
C ARG A 138 7.17 -5.66 -24.36
N LYS A 139 5.90 -5.57 -24.74
CA LYS A 139 5.45 -4.54 -25.69
C LYS A 139 5.53 -3.13 -25.09
N ASN A 140 5.38 -3.00 -23.78
CA ASN A 140 5.36 -1.71 -23.08
C ASN A 140 6.72 -1.35 -22.43
N GLY A 141 7.80 -2.09 -22.74
CA GLY A 141 9.13 -1.79 -22.21
C GLY A 141 9.27 -2.05 -20.70
N LEU A 142 8.45 -2.91 -20.13
CA LEU A 142 8.49 -3.30 -18.73
C LEU A 142 9.29 -4.59 -18.53
N THR A 143 9.72 -4.84 -17.29
CA THR A 143 10.32 -6.11 -16.88
C THR A 143 9.33 -7.26 -17.16
N ALA A 144 9.72 -8.18 -18.03
CA ALA A 144 8.86 -9.26 -18.52
C ALA A 144 8.89 -10.51 -17.62
N ASP A 145 8.58 -10.33 -16.34
CA ASP A 145 8.60 -11.38 -15.31
C ASP A 145 7.28 -12.18 -15.23
N GLY A 146 6.22 -11.69 -15.88
CA GLY A 146 4.89 -12.27 -15.84
C GLY A 146 4.18 -12.04 -14.51
N ILE A 147 4.58 -11.02 -13.77
CA ILE A 147 3.97 -10.59 -12.53
C ILE A 147 3.25 -9.27 -12.80
N ALA A 148 1.95 -9.23 -12.52
CA ALA A 148 1.19 -8.00 -12.55
C ALA A 148 1.48 -7.22 -11.26
N GLY A 149 2.71 -6.71 -11.17
CA GLY A 149 3.12 -5.76 -10.16
C GLY A 149 2.73 -4.33 -10.54
N PRO A 150 3.13 -3.34 -9.75
CA PRO A 150 2.56 -1.99 -9.82
C PRO A 150 2.85 -1.24 -11.09
N ALA A 151 4.07 -1.36 -11.62
CA ALA A 151 4.44 -0.76 -12.90
C ALA A 151 3.58 -1.36 -14.03
N THR A 152 3.37 -2.68 -13.99
CA THR A 152 2.52 -3.40 -14.95
C THR A 152 1.05 -2.99 -14.79
N LEU A 153 0.54 -2.93 -13.57
CA LEU A 153 -0.84 -2.54 -13.26
C LEU A 153 -1.14 -1.10 -13.67
N ARG A 154 -0.24 -0.15 -13.37
CA ARG A 154 -0.32 1.24 -13.85
C ARG A 154 -0.32 1.32 -15.36
N ALA A 155 0.58 0.58 -16.03
CA ALA A 155 0.60 0.54 -17.49
C ALA A 155 -0.69 -0.06 -18.09
N MET A 156 -1.38 -0.94 -17.34
CA MET A 156 -2.69 -1.48 -17.74
C MET A 156 -3.86 -0.57 -17.37
N GLY A 157 -3.62 0.54 -16.66
CA GLY A 157 -4.65 1.40 -16.11
C GLY A 157 -5.50 0.72 -15.03
N ILE A 158 -4.96 -0.32 -14.38
CA ILE A 158 -5.59 -1.05 -13.29
C ILE A 158 -4.97 -0.52 -12.00
N PHE A 159 -5.70 0.33 -11.28
CA PHE A 159 -5.26 0.84 -9.99
C PHE A 159 -5.90 -0.02 -8.90
N ASN A 160 -5.28 -1.16 -8.57
CA ASN A 160 -5.83 -1.97 -7.48
C ASN A 160 -5.34 -1.47 -6.13
N SER A 161 -6.28 -0.85 -5.41
CA SER A 161 -6.15 -0.44 -4.02
C SER A 161 -6.41 -1.63 -3.12
N SER A 162 -5.38 -2.43 -2.88
CA SER A 162 -5.45 -3.46 -1.85
C SER A 162 -4.11 -3.63 -1.15
N THR A 163 -3.87 -2.77 -0.16
CA THR A 163 -3.11 -3.15 1.02
C THR A 163 -3.97 -2.79 2.23
N GLY A 164 -4.48 -3.83 2.90
CA GLY A 164 -5.32 -3.66 4.07
C GLY A 164 -4.51 -3.14 5.26
N SER A 165 -4.97 -2.03 5.83
CA SER A 165 -5.25 -1.89 7.25
C SER A 165 -6.21 -0.72 7.43
N SER A 166 -7.35 -0.99 8.06
CA SER A 166 -8.28 -0.03 8.67
C SER A 166 -8.69 1.18 7.82
N ALA A 167 -9.87 1.09 7.20
CA ALA A 167 -10.81 2.20 7.03
C ALA A 167 -10.19 3.60 6.75
N GLN A 168 -9.50 3.79 5.62
CA GLN A 168 -9.43 5.13 5.00
C GLN A 168 -8.79 5.21 3.59
N SER A 169 -8.27 4.10 3.02
CA SER A 169 -7.50 4.17 1.75
C SER A 169 -8.18 3.59 0.51
N GLY A 170 -9.26 2.80 0.64
CA GLY A 170 -10.14 2.47 -0.51
C GLY A 170 -10.92 3.70 -0.99
N GLY A 171 -11.14 4.64 -0.08
CA GLY A 171 -11.70 5.95 -0.38
C GLY A 171 -10.90 6.68 -1.44
N GLN A 172 -9.56 6.71 -1.42
CA GLN A 172 -8.80 7.63 -2.28
C GLN A 172 -8.79 7.26 -3.77
N SER A 173 -8.81 5.97 -4.11
CA SER A 173 -8.84 5.50 -5.51
C SER A 173 -10.25 5.50 -6.09
N ASP A 174 -11.24 5.07 -5.30
CA ASP A 174 -12.65 5.18 -5.66
C ASP A 174 -13.07 6.65 -5.76
N LEU A 175 -12.57 7.50 -4.85
CA LEU A 175 -12.71 8.96 -4.90
C LEU A 175 -12.10 9.52 -6.19
N ASN A 176 -10.90 9.10 -6.58
CA ASN A 176 -10.29 9.58 -7.81
C ASN A 176 -11.09 9.13 -9.04
N LEU A 177 -11.53 7.87 -9.08
CA LEU A 177 -12.36 7.34 -10.16
C LEU A 177 -13.71 8.07 -10.24
N LEU A 178 -14.37 8.27 -9.11
CA LEU A 178 -15.64 8.97 -8.98
C LEU A 178 -15.48 10.47 -9.31
N ALA A 179 -14.41 11.11 -8.87
CA ALA A 179 -14.10 12.51 -9.19
C ALA A 179 -13.82 12.70 -10.67
N ARG A 180 -13.09 11.77 -11.32
CA ARG A 180 -12.87 11.79 -12.78
C ARG A 180 -14.20 11.67 -13.53
N LEU A 181 -15.07 10.77 -13.09
CA LEU A 181 -16.41 10.63 -13.64
C LEU A 181 -17.22 11.93 -13.48
N ILE A 182 -17.34 12.44 -12.26
CA ILE A 182 -18.10 13.67 -11.95
C ILE A 182 -17.55 14.85 -12.76
N SER A 183 -16.23 14.98 -12.88
CA SER A 183 -15.58 16.02 -13.68
C SER A 183 -15.86 15.91 -15.17
N ALA A 184 -16.27 14.75 -15.68
CA ALA A 184 -16.59 14.56 -17.08
C ALA A 184 -18.09 14.67 -17.35
N GLU A 185 -18.93 14.11 -16.47
CA GLU A 185 -20.40 14.06 -16.60
C GLU A 185 -21.10 15.35 -16.12
N ALA A 186 -20.54 16.01 -15.11
CA ALA A 186 -21.14 17.19 -14.47
C ALA A 186 -20.25 18.44 -14.59
N ARG A 187 -19.41 18.50 -15.63
CA ARG A 187 -18.54 19.66 -15.87
C ARG A 187 -19.38 20.92 -16.09
N GLY A 188 -19.19 21.92 -15.24
CA GLY A 188 -19.92 23.18 -15.32
C GLY A 188 -21.34 23.14 -14.73
N GLU A 189 -21.74 22.02 -14.11
CA GLU A 189 -22.95 21.97 -13.29
C GLU A 189 -22.70 22.58 -11.89
N SER A 190 -23.78 22.89 -11.18
CA SER A 190 -23.71 23.33 -9.78
C SER A 190 -23.05 22.26 -8.90
N TYR A 191 -22.47 22.67 -7.76
CA TYR A 191 -21.86 21.73 -6.82
C TYR A 191 -22.84 20.63 -6.38
N THR A 192 -24.09 21.00 -6.11
CA THR A 192 -25.17 20.04 -5.80
C THR A 192 -25.42 19.04 -6.94
N GLY A 193 -25.35 19.48 -8.20
CA GLY A 193 -25.47 18.60 -9.36
C GLY A 193 -24.30 17.64 -9.52
N GLN A 194 -23.07 18.10 -9.21
CA GLN A 194 -21.88 17.24 -9.18
C GLN A 194 -22.01 16.13 -8.12
N VAL A 195 -22.46 16.49 -6.91
CA VAL A 195 -22.70 15.52 -5.83
C VAL A 195 -23.82 14.54 -6.22
N ALA A 196 -24.91 15.02 -6.85
CA ALA A 196 -26.02 14.18 -7.29
C ALA A 196 -25.59 13.10 -8.29
N VAL A 197 -24.72 13.44 -9.26
CA VAL A 197 -24.17 12.45 -10.21
C VAL A 197 -23.31 11.42 -9.49
N GLY A 198 -22.49 11.85 -8.52
CA GLY A 198 -21.72 10.94 -7.68
C GLY A 198 -22.60 9.99 -6.87
N ALA A 199 -23.67 10.51 -6.27
CA ALA A 199 -24.62 9.73 -5.48
C ALA A 199 -25.35 8.67 -6.32
N VAL A 200 -25.71 8.97 -7.58
CA VAL A 200 -26.31 7.97 -8.49
C VAL A 200 -25.40 6.74 -8.69
N VAL A 201 -24.08 6.94 -8.77
CA VAL A 201 -23.13 5.82 -8.89
C VAL A 201 -23.16 4.96 -7.64
N LEU A 202 -23.17 5.58 -6.45
CA LEU A 202 -23.24 4.87 -5.18
C LEU A 202 -24.57 4.14 -5.01
N ASN A 203 -25.69 4.77 -5.40
CA ASN A 203 -27.01 4.15 -5.41
C ASN A 203 -27.06 2.92 -6.34
N ARG A 204 -26.35 2.95 -7.47
CA ARG A 204 -26.21 1.76 -8.34
C ARG A 204 -25.39 0.67 -7.68
N VAL A 205 -24.29 1.00 -6.99
CA VAL A 205 -23.49 0.00 -6.26
C VAL A 205 -24.32 -0.73 -5.21
N GLU A 206 -25.28 -0.04 -4.58
CA GLU A 206 -26.20 -0.64 -3.60
C GLU A 206 -27.38 -1.40 -4.25
N HIS A 207 -27.67 -1.15 -5.52
CA HIS A 207 -28.86 -1.69 -6.18
C HIS A 207 -28.59 -3.08 -6.82
N PRO A 208 -29.42 -4.10 -6.57
CA PRO A 208 -29.15 -5.50 -6.94
C PRO A 208 -29.08 -5.76 -8.46
N SER A 209 -29.58 -4.84 -9.28
CA SER A 209 -29.51 -4.93 -10.75
C SER A 209 -28.23 -4.39 -11.37
N PHE A 210 -27.31 -3.85 -10.56
CA PHE A 210 -26.04 -3.28 -11.03
C PHE A 210 -24.85 -3.98 -10.36
N PRO A 211 -23.63 -3.79 -10.87
CA PRO A 211 -22.42 -4.28 -10.22
C PRO A 211 -22.23 -3.71 -8.81
N ASP A 212 -21.69 -4.52 -7.91
CA ASP A 212 -21.44 -4.24 -6.49
C ASP A 212 -20.17 -3.43 -6.21
N THR A 213 -19.62 -2.75 -7.23
CA THR A 213 -18.39 -1.95 -7.11
C THR A 213 -18.49 -0.66 -7.92
N ILE A 214 -17.90 0.44 -7.42
CA ILE A 214 -17.88 1.75 -8.09
C ILE A 214 -17.26 1.61 -9.49
N ALA A 215 -16.14 0.89 -9.60
CA ALA A 215 -15.53 0.58 -10.89
C ALA A 215 -16.45 -0.24 -11.81
N GLY A 216 -17.16 -1.24 -11.28
CA GLY A 216 -18.10 -2.04 -12.06
C GLY A 216 -19.22 -1.21 -12.67
N VAL A 217 -19.80 -0.30 -11.87
CA VAL A 217 -20.85 0.64 -12.34
C VAL A 217 -20.29 1.61 -13.38
N ILE A 218 -19.09 2.15 -13.15
CA ILE A 218 -18.48 3.15 -14.04
C ILE A 218 -18.06 2.54 -15.38
N TYR A 219 -17.49 1.34 -15.39
CA TYR A 219 -17.05 0.66 -16.62
C TYR A 219 -18.16 -0.12 -17.34
N GLN A 220 -19.40 -0.07 -16.85
CA GLN A 220 -20.52 -0.70 -17.53
C GLN A 220 -20.70 -0.11 -18.94
N SER A 221 -20.82 -0.99 -19.95
CA SER A 221 -20.92 -0.56 -21.35
C SER A 221 -22.13 0.36 -21.55
N GLY A 222 -21.89 1.56 -22.07
CA GLY A 222 -22.92 2.57 -22.33
C GLY A 222 -23.43 3.33 -21.11
N ALA A 223 -22.90 3.10 -19.89
CA ALA A 223 -23.33 3.82 -18.69
C ALA A 223 -22.78 5.26 -18.62
N PHE A 224 -21.55 5.47 -19.09
CA PHE A 224 -20.86 6.75 -19.09
C PHE A 224 -19.99 6.87 -20.35
N SER A 225 -20.37 7.77 -21.27
CA SER A 225 -19.69 7.92 -22.57
C SER A 225 -18.28 8.51 -22.41
N CYS A 226 -18.07 9.31 -21.36
CA CYS A 226 -16.82 10.01 -21.09
C CYS A 226 -15.58 9.12 -20.91
N LEU A 227 -15.76 7.83 -20.61
CA LEU A 227 -14.66 6.88 -20.47
C LEU A 227 -13.95 6.56 -21.78
N TYR A 228 -14.63 6.71 -22.92
CA TYR A 228 -14.12 6.31 -24.24
C TYR A 228 -13.63 7.50 -25.08
N ASP A 229 -13.98 8.73 -24.67
CA ASP A 229 -13.73 9.96 -25.42
C ASP A 229 -12.36 10.61 -25.13
N GLY A 230 -11.49 9.95 -24.35
CA GLY A 230 -10.16 10.47 -23.99
C GLY A 230 -10.16 11.64 -22.99
N GLN A 231 -11.34 12.05 -22.49
CA GLN A 231 -11.49 13.07 -21.44
C GLN A 231 -11.03 12.56 -20.06
N PHE A 232 -10.91 11.24 -19.90
CA PHE A 232 -10.58 10.63 -18.63
C PHE A 232 -9.24 11.14 -18.06
N ASP A 233 -8.22 11.37 -18.90
CA ASP A 233 -6.87 11.83 -18.51
C ASP A 233 -6.70 13.36 -18.37
N GLN A 234 -7.78 14.13 -18.47
CA GLN A 234 -7.75 15.58 -18.27
C GLN A 234 -7.63 15.93 -16.77
N PRO A 235 -7.08 17.11 -16.43
CA PRO A 235 -7.03 17.57 -15.04
C PRO A 235 -8.45 17.63 -14.46
N VAL A 236 -8.62 16.96 -13.32
CA VAL A 236 -9.87 16.90 -12.57
C VAL A 236 -10.03 18.17 -11.77
N ALA A 237 -11.20 18.82 -11.86
CA ALA A 237 -11.48 20.00 -11.08
C ALA A 237 -11.54 19.67 -9.57
N GLU A 238 -11.04 20.57 -8.73
CA GLU A 238 -11.08 20.41 -7.27
C GLU A 238 -12.52 20.22 -6.74
N SER A 239 -13.51 20.85 -7.38
CA SER A 239 -14.91 20.69 -7.02
C SER A 239 -15.40 19.25 -7.20
N ALA A 240 -14.86 18.50 -8.16
CA ALA A 240 -15.25 17.12 -8.41
C ALA A 240 -14.69 16.16 -7.36
N TYR A 241 -13.48 16.41 -6.84
CA TYR A 241 -12.95 15.66 -5.70
C TYR A 241 -13.79 15.87 -4.45
N ARG A 242 -14.11 17.13 -4.15
CA ARG A 242 -14.97 17.46 -3.00
C ARG A 242 -16.37 16.86 -3.14
N ALA A 243 -16.96 16.93 -4.34
CA ALA A 243 -18.27 16.35 -4.61
C ALA A 243 -18.29 14.82 -4.48
N ALA A 244 -17.25 14.14 -4.98
CA ALA A 244 -17.07 12.70 -4.81
C ALA A 244 -16.98 12.33 -3.32
N GLN A 245 -16.19 13.09 -2.56
CA GLN A 245 -16.02 12.85 -1.12
C GLN A 245 -17.33 13.01 -0.36
N ASP A 246 -18.08 14.07 -0.66
CA ASP A 246 -19.36 14.36 -0.06
C ASP A 246 -20.41 13.27 -0.37
N ALA A 247 -20.45 12.77 -1.61
CA ALA A 247 -21.29 11.65 -1.97
C ALA A 247 -20.90 10.38 -1.18
N MET A 248 -19.59 10.06 -1.08
CA MET A 248 -19.10 8.91 -0.31
C MET A 248 -19.34 9.04 1.20
N ASN A 249 -19.45 10.27 1.71
CA ASN A 249 -19.86 10.55 3.09
C ASN A 249 -21.37 10.38 3.32
N GLY A 250 -22.13 10.04 2.27
CA GLY A 250 -23.56 9.75 2.33
C GLY A 250 -24.47 10.92 1.97
N TRP A 251 -23.93 12.02 1.41
CA TRP A 251 -24.79 13.11 0.93
C TRP A 251 -25.37 12.77 -0.45
N ASP A 252 -26.67 12.47 -0.49
CA ASP A 252 -27.42 12.24 -1.73
C ASP A 252 -28.50 13.31 -1.97
N PRO A 253 -28.21 14.36 -2.76
CA PRO A 253 -29.21 15.34 -3.19
C PRO A 253 -30.15 14.83 -4.30
N SER A 254 -29.87 13.68 -4.92
CA SER A 254 -30.71 13.09 -5.97
C SER A 254 -31.94 12.36 -5.41
N GLY A 255 -31.92 12.01 -4.12
CA GLY A 255 -33.02 11.35 -3.43
C GLY A 255 -33.15 9.85 -3.74
N GLY A 256 -32.03 9.14 -3.91
CA GLY A 256 -32.01 7.71 -4.24
C GLY A 256 -32.12 7.41 -5.73
N ALA A 257 -31.81 8.38 -6.60
CA ALA A 257 -31.90 8.18 -8.04
C ALA A 257 -30.85 7.16 -8.53
N ILE A 258 -31.26 6.30 -9.46
CA ILE A 258 -30.35 5.36 -10.14
C ILE A 258 -30.15 5.71 -11.63
N TYR A 259 -30.92 6.68 -12.12
CA TYR A 259 -30.81 7.21 -13.47
C TYR A 259 -30.81 8.74 -13.47
N TYR A 260 -30.17 9.33 -14.47
CA TYR A 260 -30.32 10.75 -14.79
C TYR A 260 -30.26 10.96 -16.29
N TYR A 261 -30.86 12.06 -16.77
CA TYR A 261 -30.76 12.47 -18.16
C TYR A 261 -30.87 13.99 -18.30
N ASN A 262 -30.32 14.54 -19.37
CA ASN A 262 -30.54 15.93 -19.73
C ASN A 262 -31.80 16.02 -20.63
N PRO A 263 -32.88 16.71 -20.22
CA PRO A 263 -34.13 16.75 -20.95
C PRO A 263 -34.04 17.48 -22.29
N GLN A 264 -32.97 18.27 -22.50
CA GLN A 264 -32.70 19.01 -23.75
C GLN A 264 -32.01 18.16 -24.81
N THR A 265 -31.21 17.16 -24.41
CA THR A 265 -30.42 16.32 -25.34
C THR A 265 -30.92 14.87 -25.41
N ALA A 266 -31.55 14.36 -24.35
CA ALA A 266 -32.01 12.98 -24.29
C ALA A 266 -33.26 12.77 -25.16
N THR A 267 -33.09 11.95 -26.20
CA THR A 267 -34.16 11.53 -27.13
C THR A 267 -34.80 10.19 -26.75
N ASN A 268 -34.20 9.43 -25.83
CA ASN A 268 -34.68 8.11 -25.44
C ASN A 268 -36.03 8.21 -24.70
N GLN A 269 -37.08 7.57 -25.26
CA GLN A 269 -38.43 7.58 -24.68
C GLN A 269 -38.50 6.82 -23.34
N TRP A 270 -37.72 5.74 -23.19
CA TRP A 270 -37.72 4.92 -21.99
C TRP A 270 -37.24 5.70 -20.77
N ILE A 271 -36.12 6.43 -20.89
CA ILE A 271 -35.58 7.21 -19.75
C ILE A 271 -36.53 8.33 -19.33
N ARG A 272 -37.23 8.93 -20.29
CA ARG A 272 -38.21 10.01 -20.06
C ARG A 272 -39.52 9.52 -19.44
N SER A 273 -39.78 8.21 -19.48
CA SER A 273 -40.94 7.59 -18.85
C SER A 273 -40.71 7.20 -17.38
N ARG A 274 -39.47 7.28 -16.89
CA ARG A 274 -39.12 6.92 -15.52
C ARG A 274 -39.70 7.93 -14.52
N PRO A 275 -40.06 7.49 -13.30
CA PRO A 275 -40.54 8.40 -12.26
C PRO A 275 -39.44 9.39 -11.87
N VAL A 276 -39.73 10.68 -12.07
CA VAL A 276 -38.82 11.78 -11.73
C VAL A 276 -38.82 12.00 -10.22
N ILE A 277 -37.62 12.08 -9.64
CA ILE A 277 -37.40 12.35 -8.23
C ILE A 277 -37.04 13.82 -8.02
N ALA A 278 -36.07 14.32 -8.79
CA ALA A 278 -35.56 15.68 -8.66
C ALA A 278 -35.02 16.21 -9.99
N GLN A 279 -34.92 17.54 -10.10
CA GLN A 279 -34.21 18.20 -11.19
C GLN A 279 -33.18 19.16 -10.59
N ILE A 280 -31.90 18.93 -10.93
CA ILE A 280 -30.77 19.70 -10.40
C ILE A 280 -29.91 20.14 -11.58
N GLY A 281 -29.82 21.46 -11.77
CA GLY A 281 -29.12 22.02 -12.93
C GLY A 281 -29.79 21.56 -14.23
N LYS A 282 -28.99 21.01 -15.14
CA LYS A 282 -29.49 20.49 -16.43
C LYS A 282 -29.93 19.04 -16.38
N HIS A 283 -29.82 18.36 -15.24
CA HIS A 283 -30.12 16.94 -15.11
C HIS A 283 -31.44 16.70 -14.38
N VAL A 284 -32.22 15.77 -14.93
CA VAL A 284 -33.41 15.19 -14.29
C VAL A 284 -33.02 13.82 -13.74
N PHE A 285 -33.25 13.60 -12.46
CA PHE A 285 -32.91 12.40 -11.69
C PHE A 285 -34.14 11.52 -11.49
N CYS A 286 -34.00 10.22 -11.71
CA CYS A 286 -35.11 9.26 -11.74
C CYS A 286 -34.77 7.94 -11.05
N SER A 287 -35.83 7.24 -10.62
CA SER A 287 -35.79 5.85 -10.15
C SER A 287 -35.88 4.85 -11.29
#